data_AF-A0A1H0LSM7-F1
#
_entry.id   AF-A0A1H0LSM7-F1
#
_cell.length_a   1.000
_cell.length_b   1.000
_cell.length_c   1.000
_cell.angle_alpha   90.00
_cell.angle_beta   90.00
_cell.angle_gamma   90.00
#
_symmetry.space_group_name_H-M   'P 1'
#
loop_
_entity.id
_entity.type
_entity.pdbx_description
1 polymer ?
#
loop_
_entity_poly.entity_id
_entity_poly.type
_entity_poly.pdbx_seq_one_letter_code
_entity_poly.pdbx_strand_id
1 'polypeptide(L)'
;MKVYPSDDSFAGARERAALRALAGAALLQWAEALSLLHAAGTPETRVAFTKALAERAPGLGPRSLAADFAVAAERYAGVLEQLGLPPHQEALEDLRTLPSRLGDPRQEVLSPADTCPDNNVLASDRLHLIDFEHAELRHRAWDVAYLRAPWPSCWCAWLLPDEVAEAAVSRYCHQAGGVAADPSFAADLELATLGWQAMTPAWFIAGALTNDDRAAGPERPSRRAFVLHRLTAVARSDTHPALAAMAAELHSTLRHPWGDVPLELAPAFRGTGS
;
A
#
# COMPACT_ATOMS: atom_id res chain seq x y z
N MET A 1 10.32 -1.35 8.46
CA MET A 1 11.45 -1.10 9.36
C MET A 1 11.06 -0.08 10.42
N LYS A 2 10.71 -0.59 11.60
CA LYS A 2 10.58 0.24 12.80
C LYS A 2 11.97 0.52 13.35
N VAL A 3 12.34 1.78 13.41
CA VAL A 3 13.40 2.22 14.33
C VAL A 3 12.68 3.13 15.31
N TYR A 4 12.42 2.61 16.51
CA TYR A 4 11.82 3.39 17.60
C TYR A 4 12.94 3.86 18.52
N PRO A 5 13.18 5.17 18.62
CA PRO A 5 13.94 5.68 19.76
C PRO A 5 13.07 5.50 21.01
N SER A 6 13.64 4.86 22.03
CA SER A 6 13.16 5.02 23.40
C SER A 6 13.43 6.47 23.80
N ASP A 7 12.37 7.23 24.09
CA ASP A 7 12.37 8.64 24.49
C ASP A 7 12.67 9.68 23.39
N ASP A 8 11.59 10.20 22.81
CA ASP A 8 11.58 11.32 21.84
C ASP A 8 12.05 12.67 22.43
N SER A 9 12.51 12.71 23.69
CA SER A 9 12.87 13.95 24.39
C SER A 9 14.34 14.37 24.25
N PHE A 10 15.22 13.57 23.64
CA PHE A 10 16.66 13.89 23.60
C PHE A 10 17.43 13.60 22.30
N ALA A 11 16.80 13.08 21.25
CA ALA A 11 17.54 12.83 20.01
C ALA A 11 18.07 14.16 19.43
N GLY A 12 19.38 14.30 19.28
CA GLY A 12 20.00 15.50 18.68
C GLY A 12 19.67 15.62 17.19
N ALA A 13 19.83 16.81 16.60
CA ALA A 13 19.63 17.01 15.15
C ALA A 13 20.46 16.03 14.28
N ARG A 14 21.65 15.66 14.75
CA ARG A 14 22.51 14.65 14.11
C ARG A 14 21.92 13.25 14.14
N GLU A 15 21.31 12.86 15.26
CA GLU A 15 20.70 11.54 15.43
C GLU A 15 19.44 11.40 14.56
N ARG A 16 18.61 12.45 14.49
CA ARG A 16 17.48 12.49 13.55
C ARG A 16 17.92 12.40 12.09
N ALA A 17 18.99 13.11 11.72
CA ALA A 17 19.55 13.03 10.37
C ALA A 17 20.06 11.61 10.05
N ALA A 18 20.71 10.96 11.02
CA ALA A 18 21.16 9.57 10.89
C ALA A 18 19.97 8.60 10.74
N LEU A 19 18.91 8.75 11.55
CA LEU A 19 17.68 7.95 11.44
C LEU A 19 17.01 8.12 10.08
N ARG A 20 16.90 9.36 9.58
CA ARG A 20 16.36 9.64 8.24
C ARG A 20 17.18 8.95 7.15
N ALA A 21 18.52 9.03 7.24
CA ALA A 21 19.41 8.39 6.28
C ALA A 21 19.29 6.86 6.31
N LEU A 22 19.23 6.27 7.51
CA LEU A 22 19.03 4.82 7.69
C LEU A 22 17.67 4.36 7.13
N ALA A 23 16.60 5.10 7.40
CA ALA A 23 15.27 4.78 6.86
C ALA A 23 15.24 4.87 5.33
N GLY A 24 15.85 5.91 4.75
CA GLY A 24 16.01 6.03 3.31
C GLY A 24 16.80 4.86 2.70
N ALA A 25 17.95 4.52 3.28
CA ALA A 25 18.75 3.39 2.81
C ALA A 25 18.01 2.04 2.92
N ALA A 26 17.22 1.84 3.97
CA ALA A 26 16.43 0.64 4.15
C ALA A 26 15.33 0.52 3.08
N LEU A 27 14.70 1.62 2.65
CA LEU A 27 13.72 1.60 1.56
C LEU A 27 14.37 1.24 0.21
N LEU A 28 15.59 1.70 -0.04
CA LEU A 28 16.33 1.29 -1.23
C LEU A 28 16.66 -0.21 -1.21
N GLN A 29 17.10 -0.74 -0.06
CA GLN A 29 17.34 -2.18 0.11
C GLN A 29 16.05 -3.00 0.02
N TRP A 30 14.93 -2.46 0.49
CA TRP A 30 13.61 -3.07 0.33
C TRP A 30 13.24 -3.21 -1.15
N ALA A 31 13.41 -2.14 -1.92
CA ALA A 31 13.18 -2.13 -3.36
C ALA A 31 14.07 -3.14 -4.11
N GLU A 32 15.33 -3.27 -3.70
CA GLU A 32 16.26 -4.26 -4.24
C GLU A 32 15.84 -5.70 -3.90
N ALA A 33 15.52 -5.98 -2.63
CA ALA A 33 15.10 -7.31 -2.19
C ALA A 33 13.83 -7.77 -2.92
N LEU A 34 12.87 -6.86 -3.10
CA LEU A 34 11.64 -7.13 -3.85
C LEU A 34 11.93 -7.41 -5.33
N SER A 35 12.82 -6.63 -5.95
CA SER A 35 13.24 -6.86 -7.35
C SER A 35 13.90 -8.22 -7.54
N LEU A 36 14.77 -8.63 -6.61
CA LEU A 36 15.42 -9.94 -6.61
C LEU A 36 14.40 -11.08 -6.45
N LEU A 37 13.41 -10.94 -5.55
CA LEU A 37 12.35 -11.93 -5.40
C LEU A 37 11.53 -12.08 -6.69
N HIS A 38 11.12 -10.96 -7.30
CA HIS A 38 10.37 -10.98 -8.56
C HIS A 38 11.17 -11.63 -9.69
N ALA A 39 12.48 -11.38 -9.76
CA ALA A 39 13.36 -12.03 -10.73
C ALA A 39 13.51 -13.54 -10.48
N ALA A 40 13.51 -13.96 -9.21
CA ALA A 40 13.54 -15.38 -8.84
C ALA A 40 12.20 -16.11 -9.13
N GLY A 41 11.11 -15.38 -9.28
CA GLY A 41 9.77 -15.88 -9.65
C GLY A 41 9.66 -16.34 -11.11
N THR A 42 10.59 -17.18 -11.59
CA THR A 42 10.59 -17.76 -12.95
C THR A 42 9.31 -18.57 -13.22
N PRO A 43 8.97 -18.86 -14.50
CA PRO A 43 7.82 -19.72 -14.81
C PRO A 43 7.83 -21.06 -14.06
N GLU A 44 9.00 -21.68 -13.91
CA GLU A 44 9.17 -22.94 -13.17
C GLU A 44 8.89 -22.74 -11.67
N THR A 45 9.36 -21.64 -11.10
CA THR A 45 9.11 -21.29 -9.69
C THR A 45 7.63 -21.05 -9.44
N ARG A 46 6.93 -20.36 -10.35
CA ARG A 46 5.48 -20.12 -10.22
C ARG A 46 4.68 -21.43 -10.30
N VAL A 47 5.03 -22.33 -11.21
CA VAL A 47 4.41 -23.66 -11.29
C VAL A 47 4.69 -24.46 -10.02
N ALA A 48 5.92 -24.44 -9.53
CA ALA A 48 6.30 -25.14 -8.29
C ALA A 48 5.56 -24.58 -7.07
N PHE A 49 5.40 -23.25 -6.98
CA PHE A 49 4.62 -22.59 -5.93
C PHE A 49 3.16 -23.05 -5.94
N THR A 50 2.47 -22.95 -7.08
CA THR A 50 1.06 -23.35 -7.20
C THR A 50 0.86 -24.82 -6.86
N LYS A 51 1.77 -25.69 -7.34
CA LYS A 51 1.74 -27.12 -7.04
C LYS A 51 1.93 -27.38 -5.54
N ALA A 52 2.94 -26.75 -4.93
CA ALA A 52 3.24 -26.94 -3.52
C ALA A 52 2.10 -26.46 -2.60
N LEU A 53 1.41 -25.38 -2.99
CA LEU A 53 0.25 -24.87 -2.26
C LEU A 53 -0.93 -25.85 -2.35
N ALA A 54 -1.25 -26.32 -3.56
CA ALA A 54 -2.33 -27.29 -3.77
C ALA A 54 -2.09 -28.62 -3.01
N GLU A 55 -0.84 -29.08 -2.93
CA GLU A 55 -0.47 -30.28 -2.17
C GLU A 55 -0.59 -30.11 -0.65
N ARG A 56 -0.19 -28.95 -0.12
CA ARG A 56 -0.13 -28.70 1.33
C ARG A 56 -1.47 -28.23 1.92
N ALA A 57 -2.29 -27.56 1.11
CA ALA A 57 -3.55 -27.00 1.55
C ALA A 57 -4.66 -27.24 0.50
N PRO A 58 -5.08 -28.51 0.27
CA PRO A 58 -5.99 -28.91 -0.81
C PRO A 58 -7.42 -28.34 -0.76
N GLY A 59 -7.71 -27.41 0.14
CA GLY A 59 -8.97 -26.66 0.21
C GLY A 59 -8.79 -25.18 0.52
N LEU A 60 -7.55 -24.69 0.61
CA LEU A 60 -7.25 -23.28 0.77
C LEU A 60 -6.88 -22.74 -0.61
N GLY A 61 -7.75 -21.92 -1.19
CA GLY A 61 -7.37 -21.15 -2.38
C GLY A 61 -6.23 -20.18 -2.04
N PRO A 62 -5.34 -19.84 -2.98
CA PRO A 62 -4.42 -18.73 -2.77
C PRO A 62 -5.21 -17.46 -2.45
N ARG A 63 -4.59 -16.53 -1.71
CA ARG A 63 -5.13 -15.17 -1.59
C ARG A 63 -5.39 -14.63 -3.00
N SER A 64 -6.47 -13.86 -3.14
CA SER A 64 -6.84 -13.23 -4.40
C SER A 64 -7.06 -11.75 -4.14
N LEU A 65 -6.16 -10.93 -4.66
CA LEU A 65 -6.34 -9.48 -4.64
C LEU A 65 -7.69 -9.07 -5.26
N ALA A 66 -8.18 -9.77 -6.30
CA ALA A 66 -9.49 -9.50 -6.87
C ALA A 66 -10.64 -9.71 -5.86
N ALA A 67 -10.54 -10.72 -4.98
CA ALA A 67 -11.50 -10.92 -3.92
C ALA A 67 -11.45 -9.79 -2.87
N ASP A 68 -10.26 -9.29 -2.53
CA ASP A 68 -10.10 -8.16 -1.60
C ASP A 68 -10.78 -6.88 -2.13
N PHE A 69 -10.68 -6.62 -3.44
CA PHE A 69 -11.36 -5.50 -4.09
C PHE A 69 -12.89 -5.68 -4.13
N ALA A 70 -13.36 -6.90 -4.37
CA ALA A 70 -14.80 -7.19 -4.31
C ALA A 70 -15.38 -6.94 -2.92
N VAL A 71 -14.70 -7.41 -1.87
CA VAL A 71 -15.07 -7.16 -0.47
C VAL A 71 -15.02 -5.67 -0.15
N ALA A 72 -14.04 -4.93 -0.66
CA ALA A 72 -13.98 -3.48 -0.48
C ALA A 72 -15.17 -2.76 -1.11
N ALA A 73 -15.59 -3.17 -2.32
CA ALA A 73 -16.78 -2.62 -2.98
C ALA A 73 -18.07 -2.89 -2.18
N GLU A 74 -18.22 -4.09 -1.61
CA GLU A 74 -19.34 -4.41 -0.71
C GLU A 74 -19.33 -3.55 0.56
N ARG A 75 -18.16 -3.34 1.16
CA ARG A 75 -18.02 -2.46 2.34
C ARG A 75 -18.36 -1.02 2.02
N TYR A 76 -17.94 -0.50 0.86
CA TYR A 76 -18.34 0.84 0.43
C TYR A 76 -19.84 0.94 0.22
N ALA A 77 -20.50 -0.06 -0.37
CA ALA A 77 -21.95 -0.05 -0.51
C ALA A 77 -22.66 0.17 0.83
N GLY A 78 -22.25 -0.59 1.87
CA GLY A 78 -22.79 -0.42 3.22
C GLY A 78 -22.48 0.94 3.86
N VAL A 79 -21.26 1.47 3.64
CA VAL A 79 -20.87 2.81 4.12
C VAL A 79 -21.69 3.90 3.44
N LEU A 80 -21.88 3.83 2.12
CA LEU A 80 -22.67 4.79 1.35
C LEU A 80 -24.12 4.82 1.83
N GLU A 81 -24.71 3.64 2.02
CA GLU A 81 -26.07 3.50 2.59
C GLU A 81 -26.13 4.10 4.01
N GLN A 82 -25.19 3.76 4.89
CA GLN A 82 -25.15 4.27 6.26
C GLN A 82 -25.05 5.81 6.31
N LEU A 83 -24.32 6.42 5.37
CA LEU A 83 -24.14 7.86 5.27
C LEU A 83 -25.24 8.57 4.48
N GLY A 84 -26.21 7.84 3.91
CA GLY A 84 -27.26 8.40 3.07
C GLY A 84 -26.77 8.98 1.75
N LEU A 85 -25.65 8.47 1.23
CA LEU A 85 -25.04 8.89 -0.03
C LEU A 85 -25.59 8.08 -1.21
N PRO A 86 -25.47 8.58 -2.46
CA PRO A 86 -25.80 7.78 -3.65
C PRO A 86 -25.05 6.44 -3.66
N PRO A 87 -25.63 5.39 -4.26
CA PRO A 87 -25.02 4.05 -4.23
C PRO A 87 -23.74 3.90 -5.06
N HIS A 88 -23.39 4.90 -5.90
CA HIS A 88 -22.17 4.94 -6.72
C HIS A 88 -21.87 3.63 -7.47
N GLN A 89 -22.90 3.02 -8.08
CA GLN A 89 -22.81 1.67 -8.66
C GLN A 89 -21.67 1.52 -9.69
N GLU A 90 -21.47 2.52 -10.55
CA GLU A 90 -20.39 2.54 -11.55
C GLU A 90 -19.01 2.56 -10.87
N ALA A 91 -18.83 3.38 -9.82
CA ALA A 91 -17.58 3.43 -9.06
C ALA A 91 -17.29 2.11 -8.35
N LEU A 92 -18.32 1.46 -7.79
CA LEU A 92 -18.17 0.15 -7.15
C LEU A 92 -17.80 -0.92 -8.16
N GLU A 93 -18.33 -0.86 -9.38
CA GLU A 93 -17.97 -1.80 -10.45
C GLU A 93 -16.56 -1.55 -11.00
N ASP A 94 -16.18 -0.29 -11.17
CA ASP A 94 -14.80 0.10 -11.47
C ASP A 94 -13.84 -0.48 -10.42
N LEU A 95 -14.19 -0.37 -9.12
CA LEU A 95 -13.38 -0.95 -8.05
C LEU A 95 -13.26 -2.47 -8.17
N ARG A 96 -14.37 -3.20 -8.38
CA ARG A 96 -14.35 -4.66 -8.52
C ARG A 96 -13.48 -5.14 -9.68
N THR A 97 -13.52 -4.42 -10.79
CA THR A 97 -12.87 -4.85 -12.04
C THR A 97 -11.44 -4.36 -12.17
N LEU A 98 -11.01 -3.37 -11.37
CA LEU A 98 -9.67 -2.77 -11.45
C LEU A 98 -8.54 -3.82 -11.44
N PRO A 99 -8.52 -4.85 -10.56
CA PRO A 99 -7.45 -5.85 -10.55
C PRO A 99 -7.31 -6.64 -11.84
N SER A 100 -8.41 -6.84 -12.59
CA SER A 100 -8.39 -7.60 -13.87
C SER A 100 -7.56 -6.90 -14.95
N ARG A 101 -7.40 -5.57 -14.85
CA ARG A 101 -6.57 -4.77 -15.77
C ARG A 101 -5.07 -5.07 -15.64
N LEU A 102 -4.66 -5.64 -14.50
CA LEU A 102 -3.31 -6.15 -14.22
C LEU A 102 -3.31 -7.68 -14.03
N GLY A 103 -4.23 -8.37 -14.71
CA GLY A 103 -4.47 -9.81 -14.53
C GLY A 103 -3.85 -10.73 -15.58
N ASP A 104 -2.93 -10.27 -16.43
CA ASP A 104 -2.27 -11.15 -17.42
C ASP A 104 -1.33 -12.15 -16.72
N PRO A 105 -1.60 -13.47 -16.75
CA PRO A 105 -0.76 -14.48 -16.09
C PRO A 105 0.69 -14.52 -16.58
N ARG A 106 0.98 -13.96 -17.76
CA ARG A 106 2.34 -13.86 -18.31
C ARG A 106 3.18 -12.80 -17.61
N GLN A 107 2.53 -11.83 -16.98
CA GLN A 107 3.17 -10.72 -16.27
C GLN A 107 3.23 -10.94 -14.75
N GLU A 108 2.63 -12.02 -14.26
CA GLU A 108 2.64 -12.38 -12.84
C GLU A 108 4.06 -12.71 -12.33
N VAL A 109 4.30 -12.30 -11.10
CA VAL A 109 5.49 -12.62 -10.31
C VAL A 109 5.05 -13.30 -9.01
N LEU A 110 5.98 -14.03 -8.39
CA LEU A 110 5.80 -14.49 -7.01
C LEU A 110 5.88 -13.26 -6.09
N SER A 111 4.79 -12.97 -5.40
CA SER A 111 4.67 -11.82 -4.51
C SER A 111 4.53 -12.29 -3.05
N PRO A 112 5.16 -11.63 -2.06
CA PRO A 112 4.83 -11.83 -0.65
C PRO A 112 3.39 -11.41 -0.30
N ALA A 113 2.75 -10.65 -1.19
CA ALA A 113 1.44 -10.02 -1.09
C ALA A 113 1.29 -8.95 0.01
N ASP A 114 1.93 -9.15 1.15
CA ASP A 114 1.99 -8.22 2.27
C ASP A 114 3.43 -7.84 2.60
N THR A 115 3.88 -6.72 2.04
CA THR A 115 5.23 -6.20 2.23
C THR A 115 5.30 -5.08 3.28
N CYS A 116 4.36 -5.12 4.25
CA CYS A 116 4.32 -4.22 5.40
C CYS A 116 5.67 -4.08 6.12
N PRO A 117 6.00 -2.95 6.76
CA PRO A 117 7.35 -2.72 7.27
C PRO A 117 7.78 -3.71 8.36
N ASP A 118 6.83 -4.37 9.03
CA ASP A 118 7.04 -5.37 10.07
C ASP A 118 7.40 -6.76 9.48
N ASN A 119 7.08 -7.00 8.21
CA ASN A 119 7.41 -8.23 7.48
C ASN A 119 8.80 -8.13 6.82
N ASN A 120 9.67 -7.27 7.35
CA ASN A 120 10.99 -6.99 6.80
C ASN A 120 12.00 -6.84 7.93
N VAL A 121 13.12 -7.56 7.82
CA VAL A 121 14.22 -7.50 8.79
C VAL A 121 15.48 -6.98 8.11
N LEU A 122 16.08 -5.94 8.66
CA LEU A 122 17.42 -5.51 8.28
C LEU A 122 18.43 -6.26 9.14
N ALA A 123 19.21 -7.16 8.54
CA ALA A 123 20.23 -7.95 9.22
C ALA A 123 21.49 -8.04 8.37
N SER A 124 22.67 -7.89 8.98
CA SER A 124 23.97 -7.97 8.30
C SER A 124 24.04 -7.11 7.02
N ASP A 125 23.57 -5.86 7.11
CA ASP A 125 23.51 -4.89 6.01
C ASP A 125 22.69 -5.34 4.79
N ARG A 126 21.75 -6.27 4.98
CA ARG A 126 20.80 -6.71 3.95
C ARG A 126 19.38 -6.74 4.49
N LEU A 127 18.44 -6.41 3.62
CA LEU A 127 17.03 -6.53 3.93
C LEU A 127 16.51 -7.91 3.53
N HIS A 128 15.85 -8.55 4.48
CA HIS A 128 15.21 -9.85 4.33
C HIS A 128 13.69 -9.67 4.36
N LEU A 129 13.04 -10.08 3.28
CA LEU A 129 11.59 -10.24 3.25
C LEU A 129 11.24 -11.49 4.07
N ILE A 130 10.31 -11.35 5.00
CA ILE A 130 9.78 -12.47 5.80
C ILE A 130 8.27 -12.50 5.67
N ASP A 131 7.65 -13.51 6.29
CA ASP A 131 6.19 -13.64 6.38
C ASP A 131 5.47 -13.71 5.01
N PHE A 132 5.52 -14.91 4.42
CA PHE A 132 4.90 -15.21 3.12
C PHE A 132 3.51 -15.84 3.28
N GLU A 133 2.83 -15.66 4.41
CA GLU A 133 1.53 -16.29 4.67
C GLU A 133 0.44 -15.87 3.67
N HIS A 134 0.58 -14.67 3.10
CA HIS A 134 -0.32 -14.12 2.10
C HIS A 134 0.18 -14.28 0.66
N ALA A 135 1.32 -14.94 0.44
CA ALA A 135 1.98 -14.96 -0.86
C ALA A 135 1.04 -15.42 -1.98
N GLU A 136 1.12 -14.73 -3.12
CA GLU A 136 0.26 -14.97 -4.29
C GLU A 136 1.05 -14.75 -5.59
N LEU A 137 0.46 -15.17 -6.71
CA LEU A 137 0.90 -14.77 -8.04
C LEU A 137 0.09 -13.54 -8.46
N ARG A 138 0.76 -12.41 -8.70
CA ARG A 138 0.12 -11.17 -9.14
C ARG A 138 1.05 -10.30 -9.96
N HIS A 139 0.52 -9.25 -10.57
CA HIS A 139 1.35 -8.26 -11.26
C HIS A 139 2.26 -7.52 -10.28
N ARG A 140 3.55 -7.39 -10.64
CA ARG A 140 4.59 -6.75 -9.79
C ARG A 140 4.27 -5.31 -9.37
N ALA A 141 3.49 -4.59 -10.17
CA ALA A 141 3.10 -3.21 -9.88
C ALA A 141 2.37 -3.09 -8.55
N TRP A 142 1.64 -4.14 -8.13
CA TRP A 142 0.95 -4.16 -6.83
C TRP A 142 1.90 -4.05 -5.65
N ASP A 143 3.06 -4.69 -5.71
CA ASP A 143 4.07 -4.58 -4.66
C ASP A 143 4.81 -3.26 -4.72
N VAL A 144 5.22 -2.83 -5.92
CA VAL A 144 5.97 -1.57 -6.08
C VAL A 144 5.12 -0.36 -5.70
N ALA A 145 3.81 -0.43 -5.92
CA ALA A 145 2.85 0.59 -5.52
C ALA A 145 2.86 0.85 -4.01
N TYR A 146 3.38 -0.05 -3.16
CA TYR A 146 3.54 0.25 -1.73
C TYR A 146 4.44 1.46 -1.52
N LEU A 147 5.36 1.80 -2.42
CA LEU A 147 6.20 2.99 -2.28
C LEU A 147 5.40 4.29 -2.49
N ARG A 148 4.36 4.29 -3.33
CA ARG A 148 3.52 5.45 -3.69
C ARG A 148 2.17 5.48 -2.98
N ALA A 149 1.70 4.34 -2.53
CA ALA A 149 0.55 4.18 -1.67
C ALA A 149 1.01 3.55 -0.35
N PRO A 150 1.59 4.34 0.59
CA PRO A 150 2.37 3.73 1.63
C PRO A 150 1.69 2.67 2.50
N TRP A 151 2.09 1.40 2.36
CA TRP A 151 1.91 0.27 3.26
C TRP A 151 0.43 0.12 3.62
N PRO A 152 -0.41 -0.05 2.58
CA PRO A 152 -1.83 0.24 2.65
C PRO A 152 -2.61 -0.77 3.50
N SER A 153 -2.00 -1.91 3.81
CA SER A 153 -2.48 -2.92 4.77
C SER A 153 -1.94 -2.75 6.19
N CYS A 154 -0.94 -1.89 6.43
CA CYS A 154 -0.30 -1.78 7.74
C CYS A 154 -1.14 -0.94 8.71
N TRP A 155 -1.11 -1.32 9.98
CA TRP A 155 -1.49 -0.44 11.09
C TRP A 155 -0.58 0.81 11.20
N CYS A 156 0.53 0.84 10.47
CA CYS A 156 1.60 1.84 10.47
C CYS A 156 1.71 2.63 9.14
N ALA A 157 0.61 2.78 8.41
CA ALA A 157 0.54 3.38 7.08
C ALA A 157 0.76 4.91 7.05
N TRP A 158 1.95 5.35 7.43
CA TRP A 158 2.41 6.75 7.39
C TRP A 158 2.81 7.18 5.98
N LEU A 159 2.91 8.50 5.74
CA LEU A 159 3.47 9.01 4.49
C LEU A 159 4.98 8.79 4.39
N LEU A 160 5.44 8.66 3.14
CA LEU A 160 6.83 8.86 2.77
C LEU A 160 7.02 10.24 2.13
N PRO A 161 8.22 10.84 2.22
CA PRO A 161 8.59 11.93 1.33
C PRO A 161 8.62 11.45 -0.14
N ASP A 162 8.07 12.25 -1.04
CA ASP A 162 7.97 11.92 -2.47
C ASP A 162 9.35 11.62 -3.07
N GLU A 163 10.38 12.38 -2.69
CA GLU A 163 11.74 12.17 -3.18
C GLU A 163 12.34 10.82 -2.76
N VAL A 164 11.94 10.31 -1.59
CA VAL A 164 12.38 9.02 -1.07
C VAL A 164 11.62 7.88 -1.76
N ALA A 165 10.31 8.05 -1.95
CA ALA A 165 9.47 7.09 -2.66
C ALA A 165 9.96 6.90 -4.11
N GLU A 166 10.17 8.00 -4.84
CA GLU A 166 10.62 7.95 -6.24
C GLU A 166 12.05 7.41 -6.38
N ALA A 167 12.94 7.70 -5.42
CA ALA A 167 14.28 7.09 -5.39
C ALA A 167 14.20 5.56 -5.22
N ALA A 168 13.29 5.06 -4.38
CA ALA A 168 13.08 3.64 -4.18
C ALA A 168 12.42 2.96 -5.40
N VAL A 169 11.45 3.62 -6.05
CA VAL A 169 10.86 3.13 -7.32
C VAL A 169 11.94 3.05 -8.39
N SER A 170 12.74 4.10 -8.55
CA SER A 170 13.87 4.13 -9.49
C SER A 170 14.87 3.01 -9.21
N ARG A 171 15.18 2.76 -7.93
CA ARG A 171 16.05 1.65 -7.52
C ARG A 171 15.48 0.29 -7.90
N TYR A 172 14.19 0.04 -7.62
CA TYR A 172 13.52 -1.19 -8.02
C TYR A 172 13.62 -1.40 -9.54
N CYS A 173 13.28 -0.36 -10.31
CA CYS A 173 13.31 -0.37 -11.77
C CYS A 173 14.71 -0.66 -12.29
N HIS A 174 15.73 0.06 -11.82
CA HIS A 174 17.12 -0.15 -12.20
C HIS A 174 17.56 -1.61 -11.98
N GLN A 175 17.25 -2.17 -10.82
CA GLN A 175 17.59 -3.55 -10.47
C GLN A 175 16.79 -4.57 -11.30
N ALA A 176 15.54 -4.27 -11.62
CA ALA A 176 14.66 -5.13 -12.41
C ALA A 176 15.02 -5.12 -13.92
N GLY A 177 15.95 -4.26 -14.34
CA GLY A 177 16.47 -4.22 -15.71
C GLY A 177 15.39 -3.92 -16.75
N GLY A 178 15.13 -4.87 -17.66
CA GLY A 178 14.23 -4.70 -18.80
C GLY A 178 12.80 -4.26 -18.44
N VAL A 179 12.38 -4.44 -17.19
CA VAL A 179 11.09 -3.97 -16.66
C VAL A 179 11.02 -2.44 -16.62
N ALA A 180 12.14 -1.75 -16.32
CA ALA A 180 12.20 -0.29 -16.33
C ALA A 180 12.19 0.30 -17.74
N ALA A 181 12.52 -0.51 -18.73
CA ALA A 181 12.47 -0.14 -20.13
C ALA A 181 11.08 -0.40 -20.74
N ASP A 182 10.18 -1.12 -20.04
CA ASP A 182 8.81 -1.32 -20.46
C ASP A 182 8.01 -0.02 -20.28
N PRO A 183 7.58 0.64 -21.37
CA PRO A 183 6.82 1.87 -21.27
C PRO A 183 5.46 1.68 -20.59
N SER A 184 4.92 0.45 -20.53
CA SER A 184 3.65 0.19 -19.86
C SER A 184 3.78 0.19 -18.34
N PHE A 185 4.95 -0.14 -17.80
CA PHE A 185 5.11 -0.36 -16.36
C PHE A 185 4.77 0.88 -15.53
N ALA A 186 5.07 2.08 -16.05
CA ALA A 186 4.67 3.32 -15.39
C ALA A 186 3.14 3.43 -15.26
N ALA A 187 2.39 3.13 -16.32
CA ALA A 187 0.93 3.14 -16.29
C ALA A 187 0.38 2.04 -15.37
N ASP A 188 1.00 0.86 -15.36
CA ASP A 188 0.62 -0.24 -14.47
C ASP A 188 0.85 0.13 -12.99
N LEU A 189 1.95 0.83 -12.70
CA LEU A 189 2.26 1.32 -11.36
C LEU A 189 1.29 2.42 -10.90
N GLU A 190 0.91 3.34 -11.78
CA GLU A 190 -0.14 4.33 -11.49
C GLU A 190 -1.47 3.64 -11.18
N LEU A 191 -1.85 2.66 -11.99
CA LEU A 191 -3.09 1.90 -11.80
C LEU A 191 -3.10 1.12 -10.47
N ALA A 192 -2.00 0.45 -10.15
CA ALA A 192 -1.85 -0.26 -8.87
C ALA A 192 -1.85 0.71 -7.67
N THR A 193 -1.22 1.87 -7.82
CA THR A 193 -1.22 2.93 -6.79
C THR A 193 -2.63 3.44 -6.52
N LEU A 194 -3.37 3.78 -7.58
CA LEU A 194 -4.78 4.15 -7.49
C LEU A 194 -5.62 3.03 -6.86
N GLY A 195 -5.39 1.78 -7.26
CA GLY A 195 -6.10 0.62 -6.74
C GLY A 195 -5.95 0.47 -5.22
N TRP A 196 -4.72 0.55 -4.69
CA TRP A 196 -4.49 0.53 -3.24
C TRP A 196 -5.15 1.71 -2.53
N GLN A 197 -5.06 2.91 -3.10
CA GLN A 197 -5.67 4.11 -2.52
C GLN A 197 -7.20 4.03 -2.52
N ALA A 198 -7.81 3.43 -3.54
CA ALA A 198 -9.26 3.27 -3.65
C ALA A 198 -9.79 2.14 -2.76
N MET A 199 -9.11 0.99 -2.71
CA MET A 199 -9.57 -0.18 -1.97
C MET A 199 -9.47 0.00 -0.45
N THR A 200 -8.33 0.44 0.06
CA THR A 200 -8.02 0.34 1.49
C THR A 200 -8.83 1.23 2.45
N PRO A 201 -9.36 2.41 2.07
CA PRO A 201 -10.24 3.15 2.97
C PRO A 201 -11.50 2.38 3.37
N ALA A 202 -12.00 1.49 2.49
CA ALA A 202 -13.14 0.61 2.78
C ALA A 202 -12.92 -0.27 4.03
N TRP A 203 -11.67 -0.54 4.39
CA TRP A 203 -11.33 -1.34 5.57
C TRP A 203 -11.43 -0.57 6.88
N PHE A 204 -11.31 0.76 6.83
CA PHE A 204 -11.15 1.59 8.02
C PHE A 204 -12.32 2.55 8.26
N ILE A 205 -13.11 2.92 7.25
CA ILE A 205 -14.19 3.91 7.38
C ILE A 205 -15.17 3.51 8.49
N ALA A 206 -15.70 2.29 8.47
CA ALA A 206 -16.69 1.83 9.45
C ALA A 206 -16.17 1.97 10.90
N GLY A 207 -14.91 1.59 11.14
CA GLY A 207 -14.26 1.78 12.44
C GLY A 207 -14.10 3.26 12.80
N ALA A 208 -13.58 4.06 11.86
CA ALA A 208 -13.29 5.49 12.04
C ALA A 208 -14.55 6.36 12.28
N LEU A 209 -15.73 5.89 11.82
CA LEU A 209 -17.03 6.50 12.13
C LEU A 209 -17.38 6.37 13.62
N THR A 210 -17.02 5.26 14.25
CA THR A 210 -17.34 5.00 15.67
C THR A 210 -16.28 5.54 16.62
N ASN A 211 -14.99 5.34 16.31
CA ASN A 211 -13.87 5.80 17.11
C ASN A 211 -12.63 6.03 16.24
N ASP A 212 -11.83 7.04 16.56
CA ASP A 212 -10.51 7.21 15.91
C ASP A 212 -9.42 6.61 16.78
N ASP A 213 -8.61 5.75 16.18
CA ASP A 213 -7.60 4.92 16.82
C ASP A 213 -6.44 5.68 17.47
N ARG A 214 -6.42 7.02 17.37
CA ARG A 214 -5.48 7.91 18.06
C ARG A 214 -5.51 7.74 19.58
N ALA A 215 -6.61 7.21 20.14
CA ALA A 215 -6.68 6.84 21.55
C ALA A 215 -5.65 5.77 21.99
N ALA A 216 -5.01 5.05 21.06
CA ALA A 216 -4.03 4.01 21.38
C ALA A 216 -2.55 4.45 21.28
N GLY A 217 -2.26 5.73 21.06
CA GLY A 217 -0.90 6.29 21.17
C GLY A 217 -0.27 6.79 19.86
N PRO A 218 0.89 7.46 19.95
CA PRO A 218 1.55 8.15 18.83
C PRO A 218 2.24 7.21 17.82
N GLU A 219 2.27 5.91 18.08
CA GLU A 219 3.02 4.94 17.29
C GLU A 219 2.35 4.60 15.94
N ARG A 220 1.11 5.04 15.72
CA ARG A 220 0.32 4.76 14.52
C ARG A 220 -0.47 5.98 14.01
N PRO A 221 -0.71 6.08 12.68
CA PRO A 221 -1.50 7.18 12.12
C PRO A 221 -2.96 7.10 12.57
N SER A 222 -3.63 8.26 12.57
CA SER A 222 -5.10 8.31 12.67
C SER A 222 -5.73 7.58 11.48
N ARG A 223 -6.74 6.75 11.74
CA ARG A 223 -7.50 6.08 10.67
C ARG A 223 -8.29 7.10 9.86
N ARG A 224 -8.79 8.15 10.51
CA ARG A 224 -9.46 9.27 9.83
C ARG A 224 -8.50 10.00 8.89
N ALA A 225 -7.28 10.29 9.36
CA ALA A 225 -6.25 10.91 8.54
C ALA A 225 -5.86 10.04 7.34
N PHE A 226 -5.69 8.73 7.55
CA PHE A 226 -5.43 7.77 6.48
C PHE A 226 -6.55 7.78 5.44
N VAL A 227 -7.80 7.61 5.88
CA VAL A 227 -8.98 7.57 4.99
C VAL A 227 -9.09 8.86 4.18
N LEU A 228 -9.04 10.03 4.82
CA LEU A 228 -9.18 11.31 4.11
C LEU A 228 -8.03 11.54 3.12
N HIS A 229 -6.80 11.18 3.49
CA HIS A 229 -5.65 11.29 2.58
C HIS A 229 -5.85 10.42 1.34
N ARG A 230 -6.25 9.15 1.50
CA ARG A 230 -6.48 8.23 0.38
C ARG A 230 -7.63 8.68 -0.51
N LEU A 231 -8.76 9.09 0.07
CA LEU A 231 -9.90 9.60 -0.71
C LEU A 231 -9.53 10.87 -1.48
N THR A 232 -8.71 11.76 -0.90
CA THR A 232 -8.18 12.94 -1.61
C THR A 232 -7.35 12.55 -2.83
N ALA A 233 -6.51 11.51 -2.72
CA ALA A 233 -5.71 11.04 -3.84
C ALA A 233 -6.59 10.44 -4.96
N VAL A 234 -7.56 9.60 -4.60
CA VAL A 234 -8.49 8.98 -5.57
C VAL A 234 -9.37 10.02 -6.25
N ALA A 235 -9.83 11.04 -5.52
CA ALA A 235 -10.65 12.12 -6.05
C ALA A 235 -9.95 12.97 -7.13
N ARG A 236 -8.62 12.86 -7.26
CA ARG A 236 -7.82 13.54 -8.30
C ARG A 236 -7.59 12.67 -9.55
N SER A 237 -8.16 11.47 -9.61
CA SER A 237 -7.98 10.57 -10.74
C SER A 237 -8.82 11.01 -11.95
N ASP A 238 -8.16 11.37 -13.05
CA ASP A 238 -8.83 11.70 -14.31
C ASP A 238 -9.16 10.44 -15.14
N THR A 239 -8.55 9.30 -14.82
CA THR A 239 -8.71 8.04 -15.58
C THR A 239 -9.85 7.18 -15.10
N HIS A 240 -10.39 7.46 -13.90
CA HIS A 240 -11.47 6.71 -13.27
C HIS A 240 -12.50 7.70 -12.67
N PRO A 241 -13.26 8.41 -13.51
CA PRO A 241 -14.11 9.51 -13.07
C PRO A 241 -15.20 9.08 -12.08
N ALA A 242 -15.75 7.87 -12.21
CA ALA A 242 -16.74 7.36 -11.27
C ALA A 242 -16.13 7.13 -9.87
N LEU A 243 -14.96 6.49 -9.79
CA LEU A 243 -14.20 6.37 -8.54
C LEU A 243 -13.83 7.72 -7.93
N ALA A 244 -13.39 8.67 -8.77
CA ALA A 244 -13.03 10.01 -8.31
C ALA A 244 -14.23 10.76 -7.72
N ALA A 245 -15.40 10.67 -8.37
CA ALA A 245 -16.63 11.27 -7.88
C ALA A 245 -17.07 10.68 -6.52
N MET A 246 -17.09 9.35 -6.40
CA MET A 246 -17.41 8.67 -5.15
C MET A 246 -16.44 9.08 -4.03
N ALA A 247 -15.13 9.12 -4.32
CA ALA A 247 -14.12 9.49 -3.35
C ALA A 247 -14.25 10.96 -2.89
N ALA A 248 -14.56 11.88 -3.81
CA ALA A 248 -14.78 13.29 -3.49
C ALA A 248 -16.00 13.48 -2.57
N GLU A 249 -17.10 12.79 -2.83
CA GLU A 249 -18.32 12.88 -2.03
C GLU A 249 -18.14 12.25 -0.63
N LEU A 250 -17.52 11.07 -0.56
CA LEU A 250 -17.13 10.46 0.71
C LEU A 250 -16.18 11.36 1.50
N HIS A 251 -15.15 11.92 0.87
CA HIS A 251 -14.20 12.81 1.52
C HIS A 251 -14.91 14.04 2.12
N SER A 252 -15.75 14.72 1.33
CA SER A 252 -16.52 15.89 1.78
C SER A 252 -17.40 15.54 2.98
N THR A 253 -18.12 14.42 2.90
CA THR A 253 -19.05 13.95 3.94
C THR A 253 -18.32 13.59 5.24
N LEU A 254 -17.19 12.88 5.14
CA LEU A 254 -16.41 12.43 6.30
C LEU A 254 -15.58 13.56 6.93
N ARG A 255 -15.08 14.51 6.12
CA ARG A 255 -14.31 15.66 6.63
C ARG A 255 -15.16 16.58 7.51
N HIS A 256 -16.47 16.69 7.26
CA HIS A 256 -17.35 17.55 8.04
C HIS A 256 -17.32 17.24 9.56
N PRO A 257 -17.56 15.99 10.01
CA PRO A 257 -17.46 15.63 11.43
C PRO A 257 -16.02 15.38 11.92
N TRP A 258 -15.07 15.02 11.04
CA TRP A 258 -13.71 14.67 11.45
C TRP A 258 -12.76 15.87 11.52
N GLY A 259 -13.07 16.96 10.83
CA GLY A 259 -12.20 18.12 10.70
C GLY A 259 -11.00 17.86 9.79
N ASP A 260 -10.02 18.77 9.85
CA ASP A 260 -8.78 18.66 9.08
C ASP A 260 -7.76 17.81 9.87
N VAL A 261 -7.60 16.56 9.44
CA VAL A 261 -6.70 15.59 10.07
C VAL A 261 -5.69 15.09 9.03
N PRO A 262 -4.57 15.79 8.80
CA PRO A 262 -3.60 15.38 7.79
C PRO A 262 -2.88 14.08 8.19
N LEU A 263 -2.60 13.23 7.21
CA LEU A 263 -1.74 12.07 7.42
C LEU A 263 -0.28 12.54 7.55
N GLU A 264 0.40 12.10 8.61
CA GLU A 264 1.77 12.53 8.89
C GLU A 264 2.79 11.68 8.15
N LEU A 265 3.99 12.24 7.93
CA LEU A 265 5.17 11.46 7.55
C LEU A 265 5.49 10.41 8.60
N ALA A 266 6.11 9.30 8.18
CA ALA A 266 6.63 8.31 9.10
C ALA A 266 7.64 8.96 10.06
N PRO A 267 7.71 8.53 11.33
CA PRO A 267 8.53 9.19 12.35
C PRO A 267 9.97 9.51 11.92
N ALA A 268 10.63 8.58 11.21
CA ALA A 268 12.01 8.76 10.73
C ALA A 268 12.19 9.87 9.68
N PHE A 269 11.11 10.32 9.03
CA PHE A 269 11.12 11.38 8.02
C PHE A 269 10.53 12.70 8.51
N ARG A 270 10.05 12.77 9.76
CA ARG A 270 9.56 14.01 10.33
C ARG A 270 10.72 14.99 10.57
N GLY A 271 10.57 16.21 10.07
CA GLY A 271 11.44 17.33 10.42
C GLY A 271 10.80 18.18 11.51
N THR A 272 11.60 18.80 12.36
CA THR A 272 11.14 19.98 13.11
C THR A 272 10.91 21.06 12.07
N GLY A 273 9.65 21.35 11.73
CA GLY A 273 9.36 22.60 11.04
C GLY A 273 10.06 23.73 11.79
N SER A 274 10.88 24.50 11.06
CA SER A 274 11.25 25.85 11.47
C SER A 274 10.01 26.72 11.52
#